data_AF-A0A9X4S6P4-F1
#
_entry.id   AF-A0A9X4S6P4-F1
#
_cell.length_a   1.000
_cell.length_b   1.000
_cell.length_c   1.000
_cell.angle_alpha   90.00
_cell.angle_beta   90.00
_cell.angle_gamma   90.00
#
_symmetry.space_group_name_H-M   'P 1'
#
loop_
_entity.id
_entity.type
_entity.pdbx_description
1 polymer ?
#
loop_
_entity_poly.entity_id
_entity_poly.type
_entity_poly.pdbx_seq_one_letter_code
_entity_poly.pdbx_strand_id
1 'polypeptide(L)'
;MLLNKFFVSCVLVPCMAMALSGGAQAASPRARHDLTPVGMRGIWYPKTEAGAQQCARYVRRRPVELDPGALQIGDQNLMEWGPEGRHKVVFVVKVRPKRRWTWRLQGLLDVYPYEAPKVLETYVFELRKDELRWSRRVVDVVTERVETSVYVRCV
;
A
#
# COMPACT_ATOMS: atom_id res chain seq x y z
N MET A 1 18.87 -38.02 -68.30
CA MET A 1 17.77 -38.91 -67.87
C MET A 1 17.91 -39.15 -66.37
N LEU A 2 16.78 -39.08 -65.66
CA LEU A 2 16.66 -39.08 -64.20
C LEU A 2 17.02 -40.40 -63.50
N LEU A 3 17.28 -40.25 -62.19
CA LEU A 3 16.99 -41.10 -61.00
C LEU A 3 18.27 -41.41 -60.21
N ASN A 4 18.57 -40.79 -59.06
CA ASN A 4 17.85 -40.64 -57.77
C ASN A 4 17.92 -41.90 -56.87
N LYS A 5 18.35 -41.65 -55.61
CA LYS A 5 18.24 -42.42 -54.33
C LYS A 5 19.61 -42.78 -53.70
N PHE A 6 20.06 -42.04 -52.66
CA PHE A 6 19.80 -42.22 -51.20
C PHE A 6 20.51 -43.50 -50.65
N PHE A 7 21.23 -43.57 -49.52
CA PHE A 7 21.10 -42.96 -48.19
C PHE A 7 22.42 -43.13 -47.39
N VAL A 8 22.78 -42.10 -46.60
CA VAL A 8 23.39 -42.10 -45.25
C VAL A 8 24.68 -42.89 -44.94
N SER A 9 25.70 -42.13 -44.53
CA SER A 9 26.77 -42.60 -43.64
C SER A 9 26.77 -41.74 -42.38
N CYS A 10 26.65 -42.40 -41.22
CA CYS A 10 26.71 -41.82 -39.89
C CYS A 10 28.15 -41.39 -39.55
N VAL A 11 28.35 -40.15 -39.10
CA VAL A 11 29.52 -39.77 -38.32
C VAL A 11 29.04 -39.01 -37.10
N LEU A 12 29.36 -39.56 -35.92
CA LEU A 12 29.09 -38.98 -34.62
C LEU A 12 30.37 -38.31 -34.08
N VAL A 13 30.23 -37.01 -33.75
CA VAL A 13 30.81 -36.30 -32.57
C VAL A 13 32.30 -35.87 -32.68
N PRO A 14 32.76 -34.74 -32.08
CA PRO A 14 32.08 -33.69 -31.29
C PRO A 14 32.29 -32.26 -31.84
N CYS A 15 31.23 -31.44 -31.90
CA CYS A 15 31.39 -29.98 -31.90
C CYS A 15 31.36 -29.48 -30.45
N MET A 16 32.51 -28.98 -30.01
CA MET A 16 32.70 -28.29 -28.74
C MET A 16 31.89 -26.98 -28.77
N ALA A 17 30.66 -26.99 -28.25
CA ALA A 17 29.89 -25.77 -28.06
C ALA A 17 30.44 -25.05 -26.82
N MET A 18 31.24 -24.00 -27.03
CA MET A 18 31.51 -23.01 -25.99
C MET A 18 30.18 -22.35 -25.64
N ALA A 19 29.61 -22.74 -24.50
CA ALA A 19 28.53 -22.01 -23.87
C ALA A 19 29.11 -20.67 -23.38
N LEU A 20 28.91 -19.61 -24.17
CA LEU A 20 28.99 -18.25 -23.66
C LEU A 20 27.99 -18.14 -22.52
N SER A 21 28.49 -18.16 -21.29
CA SER A 21 27.72 -17.83 -20.10
C SER A 21 27.38 -16.34 -20.16
N GLY A 22 26.40 -16.00 -20.99
CA GLY A 22 25.68 -14.75 -20.91
C GLY A 22 24.95 -14.75 -19.58
N GLY A 23 25.62 -14.23 -18.55
CA GLY A 23 24.99 -13.81 -17.31
C GLY A 23 24.05 -12.66 -17.63
N ALA A 24 22.90 -12.96 -18.23
CA ALA A 24 21.74 -12.10 -18.13
C ALA A 24 21.44 -12.02 -16.64
N GLN A 25 21.89 -10.94 -16.00
CA GLN A 25 21.33 -10.51 -14.74
C GLN A 25 19.85 -10.29 -15.03
N ALA A 26 19.03 -11.29 -14.68
CA ALA A 26 17.62 -11.07 -14.48
C ALA A 26 17.57 -9.96 -13.44
N ALA A 27 17.32 -8.74 -13.89
CA ALA A 27 16.99 -7.65 -12.99
C ALA A 27 15.85 -8.19 -12.15
N SER A 28 16.12 -8.46 -10.87
CA SER A 28 15.08 -8.79 -9.90
C SER A 28 13.98 -7.76 -10.13
N PRO A 29 12.73 -8.17 -10.40
CA PRO A 29 11.66 -7.20 -10.49
C PRO A 29 11.76 -6.41 -9.19
N ARG A 30 12.09 -5.11 -9.28
CA ARG A 30 11.85 -4.19 -8.17
C ARG A 30 10.35 -4.26 -8.00
N ALA A 31 9.89 -5.17 -7.15
CA ALA A 31 8.51 -5.23 -6.77
C ALA A 31 8.20 -3.81 -6.32
N ARG A 32 7.27 -3.16 -7.02
CA ARG A 32 6.74 -1.87 -6.57
C ARG A 32 6.08 -2.20 -5.24
N HIS A 33 6.83 -2.08 -4.16
CA HIS A 33 6.40 -2.40 -2.79
C HIS A 33 5.48 -1.31 -2.21
N ASP A 34 5.11 -0.37 -3.06
CA ASP A 34 4.09 0.65 -2.93
C ASP A 34 2.69 0.01 -2.93
N LEU A 35 2.19 -0.36 -1.75
CA LEU A 35 0.87 -0.97 -1.61
C LEU A 35 -0.24 0.08 -1.63
N THR A 36 -0.03 1.22 -1.00
CA THR A 36 -1.03 2.30 -0.97
C THR A 36 -1.08 3.05 -2.31
N PRO A 37 -2.27 3.40 -2.80
CA PRO A 37 -2.40 4.24 -4.00
C PRO A 37 -1.74 5.61 -3.79
N VAL A 38 -0.94 6.07 -4.76
CA VAL A 38 -0.21 7.35 -4.71
C VAL A 38 -1.13 8.52 -4.34
N GLY A 39 -2.33 8.57 -4.91
CA GLY A 39 -3.31 9.62 -4.63
C GLY A 39 -3.86 9.64 -3.20
N MET A 40 -3.60 8.60 -2.40
CA MET A 40 -3.94 8.57 -0.97
C MET A 40 -2.77 8.97 -0.07
N ARG A 41 -1.53 8.95 -0.57
CA ARG A 41 -0.35 9.20 0.26
C ARG A 41 -0.26 10.66 0.69
N GLY A 42 0.30 10.90 1.86
CA GLY A 42 0.46 12.22 2.45
C GLY A 42 -0.23 12.37 3.81
N ILE A 43 -0.41 13.63 4.21
CA ILE A 43 -0.99 13.99 5.51
C ILE A 43 -2.40 14.52 5.30
N TRP A 44 -3.29 14.06 6.15
CA TRP A 44 -4.72 14.31 6.08
C TRP A 44 -5.21 14.74 7.46
N TYR A 45 -6.03 15.78 7.52
CA TYR A 45 -6.68 16.23 8.76
C TYR A 45 -8.19 16.02 8.67
N PRO A 46 -8.88 15.79 9.80
CA PRO A 46 -10.33 15.66 9.80
C PRO A 46 -10.99 16.86 9.12
N LYS A 47 -12.08 16.63 8.38
CA LYS A 47 -12.86 17.68 7.72
C LYS A 47 -13.69 18.47 8.74
N THR A 48 -13.00 19.23 9.59
CA THR A 48 -13.55 20.07 10.66
C THR A 48 -12.76 21.37 10.74
N GLU A 49 -13.29 22.38 11.44
CA GLU A 49 -12.58 23.64 11.66
C GLU A 49 -11.26 23.43 12.42
N ALA A 50 -11.27 22.59 13.45
CA ALA A 50 -10.06 22.21 14.18
C ALA A 50 -9.02 21.56 13.27
N GLY A 51 -9.44 20.66 12.36
CA GLY A 51 -8.56 20.03 11.38
C GLY A 51 -7.92 21.03 10.41
N ALA A 52 -8.67 22.05 9.98
CA ALA A 52 -8.13 23.13 9.14
C ALA A 52 -7.04 23.93 9.89
N GLN A 53 -7.27 24.25 11.17
CA GLN A 53 -6.27 24.92 12.00
C GLN A 53 -5.03 24.06 12.24
N GLN A 54 -5.21 22.74 12.46
CA GLN A 54 -4.10 21.78 12.58
C GLN A 54 -3.26 21.74 11.30
N CYS A 55 -3.89 21.66 10.12
CA CYS A 55 -3.19 21.72 8.85
C CYS A 55 -2.39 23.03 8.70
N ALA A 56 -2.99 24.18 9.01
CA ALA A 56 -2.29 25.47 8.95
C ALA A 56 -1.06 25.51 9.88
N ARG A 57 -1.14 24.91 11.07
CA ARG A 57 0.02 24.79 11.98
C ARG A 57 1.09 23.86 11.40
N TYR A 58 0.69 22.72 10.85
CA TYR A 58 1.60 21.78 10.21
C TYR A 58 2.37 22.43 9.04
N VAL A 59 1.68 23.12 8.13
CA VAL A 59 2.32 23.80 6.99
C VAL A 59 3.36 24.82 7.47
N ARG A 60 3.05 25.56 8.54
CA ARG A 60 3.94 26.59 9.09
C ARG A 60 5.16 26.03 9.84
N ARG A 61 5.00 24.95 10.60
CA ARG A 61 6.02 24.47 11.55
C ARG A 61 6.68 23.17 11.14
N ARG A 62 6.02 22.37 10.30
CA ARG A 62 6.40 21.01 9.90
C ARG A 62 6.88 20.17 11.10
N PRO A 63 6.06 20.07 12.15
CA PRO A 63 6.43 19.28 13.31
C PRO A 63 6.66 17.83 12.91
N VAL A 64 7.55 17.15 13.65
CA VAL A 64 7.81 15.71 13.47
C VAL A 64 6.58 14.89 13.86
N GLU A 65 5.92 15.30 14.94
CA GLU A 65 4.67 14.71 15.41
C GLU A 65 3.46 15.49 14.91
N LEU A 66 2.42 14.79 14.48
CA LEU A 66 1.20 15.43 13.99
C LEU A 66 0.17 15.59 15.12
N ASP A 67 -0.70 16.59 14.96
CA ASP A 67 -1.79 16.81 15.91
C ASP A 67 -2.72 15.57 16.00
N PRO A 68 -3.31 15.29 17.18
CA PRO A 68 -4.27 14.20 17.32
C PRO A 68 -5.42 14.28 16.31
N GLY A 69 -5.79 13.14 15.76
CA GLY A 69 -6.76 12.98 14.67
C GLY A 69 -6.14 13.06 13.28
N ALA A 70 -4.87 13.46 13.13
CA ALA A 70 -4.19 13.44 11.84
C ALA A 70 -4.01 12.01 11.32
N LEU A 71 -4.17 11.85 10.01
CA LEU A 71 -3.91 10.61 9.31
C LEU A 71 -2.73 10.80 8.36
N GLN A 72 -1.69 10.01 8.56
CA GLN A 72 -0.54 9.93 7.67
C GLN A 72 -0.59 8.63 6.88
N ILE A 73 -0.56 8.72 5.57
CA ILE A 73 -0.56 7.55 4.67
C ILE A 73 0.77 7.51 3.93
N GLY A 74 1.59 6.51 4.24
CA GLY A 74 2.84 6.19 3.54
C GLY A 74 2.63 5.12 2.47
N ASP A 75 3.73 4.58 1.94
CA ASP A 75 3.71 3.58 0.85
C ASP A 75 3.15 2.22 1.32
N GLN A 76 3.36 1.88 2.59
CA GLN A 76 3.08 0.57 3.18
C GLN A 76 2.35 0.64 4.51
N ASN A 77 2.13 1.83 5.06
CA ASN A 77 1.51 1.99 6.36
C ASN A 77 0.57 3.20 6.39
N LEU A 78 -0.37 3.14 7.31
CA LEU A 78 -1.21 4.25 7.70
C LEU A 78 -0.99 4.49 9.19
N MET A 79 -0.90 5.74 9.60
CA MET A 79 -0.73 6.12 11.00
C MET A 79 -1.80 7.13 11.36
N GLU A 80 -2.68 6.77 12.29
CA GLU A 80 -3.65 7.67 12.91
C GLU A 80 -3.03 8.17 14.22
N TRP A 81 -2.81 9.47 14.28
CA TRP A 81 -2.19 10.12 15.42
C TRP A 81 -3.21 10.28 16.54
N GLY A 82 -2.98 9.66 17.70
CA GLY A 82 -3.79 9.88 18.90
C GLY A 82 -3.14 10.85 19.89
N PRO A 83 -3.85 11.20 20.98
CA PRO A 83 -3.30 12.00 22.05
C PRO A 83 -2.16 11.27 22.77
N GLU A 84 -1.20 12.03 23.31
CA GLU A 84 -0.15 11.53 24.21
C GLU A 84 0.67 10.35 23.66
N GLY A 85 1.07 10.40 22.38
CA GLY A 85 1.89 9.35 21.78
C GLY A 85 1.13 8.04 21.46
N ARG A 86 -0.18 7.99 21.72
CA ARG A 86 -1.01 6.80 21.49
C ARG A 86 -1.43 6.72 20.02
N HIS A 87 -0.51 6.29 19.17
CA HIS A 87 -0.77 6.16 17.74
C HIS A 87 -1.31 4.78 17.38
N LYS A 88 -2.16 4.74 16.36
CA LYS A 88 -2.56 3.50 15.70
C LYS A 88 -1.78 3.40 14.39
N VAL A 89 -1.13 2.28 14.17
CA VAL A 89 -0.42 1.99 12.93
C VAL A 89 -1.09 0.81 12.25
N VAL A 90 -1.42 0.97 10.98
CA VAL A 90 -1.93 -0.10 10.12
C VAL A 90 -0.84 -0.46 9.12
N PHE A 91 -0.25 -1.63 9.26
CA PHE A 91 0.69 -2.17 8.28
C PHE A 91 -0.10 -2.78 7.13
N VAL A 92 -0.01 -2.18 5.95
CA VAL A 92 -0.77 -2.59 4.78
C VAL A 92 -0.24 -3.93 4.28
N VAL A 93 -1.11 -4.93 4.23
CA VAL A 93 -0.76 -6.24 3.65
C VAL A 93 -1.30 -6.39 2.24
N LYS A 94 -2.38 -5.67 1.92
CA LYS A 94 -3.08 -5.84 0.65
C LYS A 94 -3.95 -4.65 0.31
N VAL A 95 -3.92 -4.24 -0.95
CA VAL A 95 -4.84 -3.24 -1.50
C VAL A 95 -5.49 -3.81 -2.75
N ARG A 96 -6.81 -3.64 -2.86
CA ARG A 96 -7.58 -4.01 -4.05
C ARG A 96 -8.45 -2.84 -4.48
N PRO A 97 -8.45 -2.45 -5.76
CA PRO A 97 -9.45 -1.51 -6.27
C PRO A 97 -10.85 -2.13 -6.09
N LYS A 98 -11.82 -1.32 -5.65
CA LYS A 98 -13.22 -1.72 -5.51
C LYS A 98 -14.08 -1.12 -6.61
N ARG A 99 -13.91 0.19 -6.85
CA ARG A 99 -14.57 1.01 -7.89
C ARG A 99 -13.63 2.17 -8.27
N ARG A 100 -14.05 3.01 -9.21
CA ARG A 100 -13.30 4.24 -9.56
C ARG A 100 -13.06 5.06 -8.29
N TRP A 101 -11.79 5.40 -8.02
CA TRP A 101 -11.36 6.15 -6.83
C TRP A 101 -11.72 5.52 -5.48
N THR A 102 -11.96 4.20 -5.44
CA THR A 102 -12.27 3.50 -4.20
C THR A 102 -11.43 2.24 -4.08
N TRP A 103 -10.80 2.04 -2.92
CA TRP A 103 -9.95 0.89 -2.63
C TRP A 103 -10.41 0.19 -1.36
N ARG A 104 -10.28 -1.14 -1.35
CA ARG A 104 -10.34 -1.95 -0.15
C ARG A 104 -8.90 -2.22 0.30
N LEU A 105 -8.59 -1.84 1.52
CA LEU A 105 -7.29 -2.06 2.13
C LEU A 105 -7.44 -3.07 3.26
N GLN A 106 -6.51 -4.01 3.34
CA GLN A 106 -6.38 -4.91 4.47
C GLN A 106 -5.02 -4.68 5.11
N GLY A 107 -4.98 -4.62 6.44
CA GLY A 107 -3.76 -4.34 7.17
C GLY A 107 -3.78 -4.91 8.58
N LEU A 108 -2.58 -5.09 9.13
CA LEU A 108 -2.39 -5.47 10.52
C LEU A 108 -2.39 -4.19 11.36
N LEU A 109 -3.43 -4.02 12.18
CA LEU A 109 -3.53 -2.95 13.14
C LEU A 109 -2.64 -3.24 14.34
N ASP A 110 -1.88 -2.22 14.72
CA ASP A 110 -0.97 -2.19 15.85
C ASP A 110 -1.23 -0.89 16.63
N VAL A 111 -1.51 -0.99 17.92
CA VAL A 111 -1.90 0.16 18.74
C VAL A 111 -0.91 0.30 19.88
N TYR A 112 -0.29 1.47 20.02
CA TYR A 112 0.59 1.76 21.15
C TYR A 112 -0.17 1.59 22.48
N PRO A 113 0.40 0.93 23.52
CA PRO A 113 1.81 0.54 23.71
C PRO A 113 2.26 -0.81 23.12
N TYR A 114 1.53 -1.37 22.15
CA TYR A 114 1.88 -2.62 21.43
C TYR A 114 1.85 -3.89 22.30
N GLU A 115 1.05 -3.86 23.36
CA GLU A 115 0.92 -4.99 24.31
C GLU A 115 -0.06 -6.06 23.81
N ALA A 116 -0.96 -5.71 22.89
CA ALA A 116 -1.98 -6.62 22.36
C ALA A 116 -1.54 -7.27 21.03
N PRO A 117 -2.07 -8.47 20.70
CA PRO A 117 -1.87 -9.07 19.39
C PRO A 117 -2.34 -8.17 18.26
N LYS A 118 -1.58 -8.14 17.16
CA LYS A 118 -1.98 -7.39 15.95
C LYS A 118 -3.26 -7.99 15.37
N VAL A 119 -4.20 -7.11 15.01
CA VAL A 119 -5.50 -7.52 14.48
C VAL A 119 -5.56 -7.24 12.99
N LEU A 120 -6.06 -8.19 12.21
CA LEU A 120 -6.25 -8.01 10.77
C LEU A 120 -7.54 -7.21 10.51
N GLU A 121 -7.41 -5.94 10.14
CA GLU A 121 -8.55 -5.07 9.83
C GLU A 121 -8.72 -4.87 8.32
N THR A 122 -9.97 -4.59 7.92
CA THR A 122 -10.32 -4.23 6.54
C THR A 122 -10.96 -2.86 6.50
N TYR A 123 -10.44 -2.02 5.62
CA TYR A 123 -10.85 -0.65 5.41
C TYR A 123 -11.34 -0.45 3.98
N VAL A 124 -12.24 0.53 3.80
CA VAL A 124 -12.63 1.04 2.49
C VAL A 124 -12.27 2.51 2.45
N PHE A 125 -11.45 2.88 1.46
CA PHE A 125 -11.03 4.25 1.20
C PHE A 125 -11.67 4.73 -0.08
N GLU A 126 -12.26 5.92 -0.04
CA GLU A 126 -12.76 6.62 -1.21
C GLU A 126 -12.08 7.99 -1.30
N LEU A 127 -11.45 8.26 -2.44
CA LEU A 127 -10.77 9.52 -2.70
C LEU A 127 -11.62 10.38 -3.64
N ARG A 128 -11.95 11.60 -3.23
CA ARG A 128 -12.66 12.58 -4.05
C ARG A 128 -11.88 13.89 -4.04
N LYS A 129 -11.06 14.12 -5.07
CA LYS A 129 -10.12 15.25 -5.15
C LYS A 129 -9.18 15.26 -3.94
N ASP A 130 -9.38 16.21 -3.03
CA ASP A 130 -8.66 16.46 -1.79
C ASP A 130 -9.36 15.88 -0.56
N GLU A 131 -10.51 15.21 -0.72
CA GLU A 131 -11.20 14.51 0.35
C GLU A 131 -10.91 13.02 0.35
N LEU A 132 -10.57 12.48 1.52
CA LEU A 132 -10.46 11.06 1.76
C LEU A 132 -11.53 10.62 2.73
N ARG A 133 -12.42 9.72 2.29
CA ARG A 133 -13.37 9.02 3.17
C ARG A 133 -12.75 7.69 3.55
N TRP A 134 -12.62 7.47 4.85
CA TRP A 134 -12.10 6.25 5.43
C TRP A 134 -13.22 5.57 6.20
N SER A 135 -13.65 4.39 5.73
CA SER A 135 -14.64 3.58 6.42
C SER A 135 -14.01 2.30 6.96
N ARG A 136 -14.38 1.92 8.19
CA ARG A 136 -14.02 0.64 8.80
C ARG A 136 -15.27 -0.05 9.36
N ARG A 137 -15.28 -1.37 9.29
CA ARG A 137 -16.32 -2.18 9.93
C ARG A 137 -15.86 -2.47 11.36
N VAL A 138 -16.70 -2.16 12.33
CA VAL A 138 -16.52 -2.49 13.73
C VAL A 138 -17.58 -3.51 14.10
N VAL A 139 -17.15 -4.67 14.59
CA VAL A 139 -18.03 -5.73 15.08
C VAL A 139 -17.85 -5.77 16.59
N ASP A 140 -18.92 -5.50 17.33
CA ASP A 140 -18.94 -5.53 18.79
C ASP A 140 -20.09 -6.44 19.23
N VAL A 141 -19.74 -7.64 19.74
CA VAL A 141 -20.52 -8.75 20.35
C VAL A 141 -21.92 -9.05 19.78
N VAL A 142 -22.78 -8.04 19.58
CA VAL A 142 -24.16 -8.12 19.09
C VAL A 142 -24.45 -7.18 17.91
N THR A 143 -23.56 -6.23 17.61
CA THR A 143 -23.77 -5.18 16.60
C THR A 143 -22.61 -5.07 15.62
N GLU A 144 -22.97 -4.92 14.35
CA GLU A 144 -22.04 -4.51 13.30
C GLU A 144 -22.35 -3.06 12.93
N ARG A 145 -21.33 -2.20 13.02
CA ARG A 145 -21.43 -0.81 12.57
C ARG A 145 -20.31 -0.46 11.62
N VAL A 146 -20.59 0.46 10.71
CA VAL A 146 -19.57 1.05 9.83
C VAL A 146 -19.26 2.44 10.36
N GLU A 147 -18.05 2.62 10.86
CA GLU A 147 -17.53 3.94 11.21
C GLU A 147 -16.92 4.57 9.96
N THR A 148 -17.25 5.83 9.67
CA THR A 148 -16.67 6.58 8.55
C THR A 148 -16.13 7.91 9.03
N SER A 149 -14.86 8.14 8.77
CA SER A 149 -14.14 9.39 9.00
C SER A 149 -13.88 10.08 7.66
N VAL A 150 -13.98 11.40 7.63
CA VAL A 150 -13.72 12.21 6.44
C VAL A 150 -12.55 13.14 6.72
N TYR A 151 -11.56 13.10 5.84
CA TYR A 151 -10.36 13.90 5.94
C TYR A 151 -10.19 14.78 4.70
N VAL A 152 -9.45 15.87 4.86
CA VAL A 152 -8.99 16.73 3.79
C VAL A 152 -7.46 16.67 3.74
N ARG A 153 -6.93 16.63 2.51
CA ARG A 153 -5.50 16.62 2.27
C ARG A 153 -4.89 17.94 2.76
N CYS A 154 -3.82 17.84 3.55
CA CYS A 154 -3.01 19.01 3.89
C CYS A 154 -1.92 19.21 2.83
N VAL A 155 -1.91 20.39 2.21
CA VAL A 155 -0.95 20.81 1.18
C VAL A 155 -0.28 22.12 1.55
#